data_AF-A0A8T4KRT5-F1
#
_entry.id   AF-A0A8T4KRT5-F1
#
_cell.length_a   1.000
_cell.length_b   1.000
_cell.length_c   1.000
_cell.angle_alpha   90.00
_cell.angle_beta   90.00
_cell.angle_gamma   90.00
#
_symmetry.space_group_name_H-M   'P 1'
#
loop_
_entity.id
_entity.type
_entity.pdbx_description
1 polymer ?
#
loop_
_entity_poly.entity_id
_entity_poly.type
_entity_poly.pdbx_seq_one_letter_code
_entity_poly.pdbx_strand_id
1 'polypeptide(L)' 'MHPVKLHITEIQHKKQGTNGYFFDFIFIPGGYEQVLAEFDDSKRWEFWKDAYESFARWYSNR' A
#
# COMPACT_ATOMS: atom_id res chain seq x y z
N MET A 1 3.05 -17.37 -0.76
CA MET A 1 2.70 -15.96 -0.51
C MET A 1 3.73 -15.11 -1.24
N HIS A 2 3.30 -14.25 -2.17
CA HIS A 2 4.21 -13.32 -2.83
C HIS A 2 4.51 -12.15 -1.86
N PRO A 3 5.76 -11.66 -1.79
CA PRO A 3 6.08 -10.51 -0.96
C PRO A 3 5.26 -9.31 -1.42
N VAL A 4 4.49 -8.71 -0.51
CA VAL A 4 3.68 -7.51 -0.77
C VAL A 4 4.63 -6.32 -0.76
N LYS A 5 5.29 -6.08 -1.89
CA LYS A 5 6.05 -4.86 -2.11
C LYS A 5 5.14 -3.87 -2.82
N LEU A 6 4.96 -2.67 -2.26
CA LEU A 6 4.21 -1.63 -2.96
C LEU A 6 4.93 -1.28 -4.27
N HIS A 7 4.42 -1.81 -5.36
CA HIS A 7 4.82 -1.52 -6.71
C HIS A 7 3.58 -0.99 -7.42
N ILE A 8 3.48 0.32 -7.62
CA ILE A 8 2.31 0.89 -8.29
C ILE A 8 2.39 0.49 -9.77
N THR A 9 1.40 -0.24 -10.25
CA THR A 9 1.34 -0.68 -11.65
C THR A 9 0.39 0.16 -12.49
N GLU A 10 -0.64 0.73 -11.87
CA GLU A 10 -1.67 1.48 -12.58
C GLU A 10 -2.21 2.63 -11.72
N ILE A 11 -2.64 3.69 -12.41
CA ILE A 11 -3.31 4.85 -11.82
C ILE A 11 -4.69 4.97 -12.45
N GLN A 12 -5.72 4.91 -11.63
CA GLN A 12 -7.11 5.10 -12.05
C GLN A 12 -7.41 6.57 -12.33
N HIS A 13 -8.17 6.84 -13.39
CA HIS A 13 -8.57 8.20 -13.77
C HIS A 13 -9.73 8.76 -12.95
N LYS A 14 -10.32 7.95 -12.07
CA LYS A 14 -11.40 8.32 -11.15
C LYS A 14 -11.12 7.75 -9.77
N LYS A 15 -11.49 8.52 -8.75
CA LYS A 15 -11.38 8.09 -7.34
C LYS A 15 -12.31 6.91 -7.07
N GLN A 16 -11.79 5.90 -6.38
CA GLN A 16 -12.50 4.70 -5.94
C GLN A 16 -12.14 4.40 -4.48
N GLY A 17 -13.01 3.65 -3.77
CA GLY A 17 -12.83 3.32 -2.36
C GLY A 17 -13.13 4.47 -1.38
N THR A 18 -13.10 4.14 -0.09
CA THR A 18 -13.45 5.06 1.02
C THR A 18 -12.39 5.13 2.11
N ASN A 19 -11.40 4.24 2.08
CA ASN A 19 -10.39 4.13 3.12
C ASN A 19 -9.11 4.87 2.72
N GLY A 20 -8.22 5.09 3.69
CA GLY A 20 -6.92 5.70 3.44
C GLY A 20 -6.98 7.18 3.08
N TYR A 21 -5.98 7.65 2.34
CA TYR A 21 -5.79 9.09 2.11
C TYR A 21 -5.05 9.40 0.80
N PHE A 22 -5.15 10.67 0.37
CA PHE A 22 -4.43 11.25 -0.78
C PHE A 22 -4.57 10.44 -2.07
N PHE A 23 -3.54 9.68 -2.43
CA PHE A 23 -3.46 8.92 -3.68
C PHE A 23 -4.01 7.50 -3.57
N ASP A 24 -4.38 7.06 -2.37
CA ASP A 24 -4.94 5.73 -2.15
C ASP A 24 -6.19 5.50 -3.01
N PHE A 25 -6.93 6.56 -3.32
CA PHE A 25 -8.15 6.51 -4.13
C PHE A 25 -7.91 6.24 -5.62
N ILE A 26 -6.67 6.26 -6.10
CA ILE A 26 -6.35 6.09 -7.52
C ILE A 26 -5.20 5.11 -7.79
N PHE A 27 -4.43 4.70 -6.78
CA PHE A 27 -3.28 3.82 -6.99
C PHE A 27 -3.66 2.36 -6.89
N ILE A 28 -3.36 1.59 -7.93
CA ILE A 28 -3.51 0.13 -7.94
C ILE A 28 -2.13 -0.49 -7.67
N PRO A 29 -1.98 -1.27 -6.59
CA PRO A 29 -0.75 -2.00 -6.32
C PRO A 29 -0.60 -3.19 -7.27
N GLY A 30 0.64 -3.54 -7.59
CA GLY A 30 0.98 -4.59 -8.53
C GLY A 30 0.46 -5.95 -8.09
N GLY A 31 -0.21 -6.63 -9.02
CA GLY A 31 -0.86 -7.92 -8.76
C GLY A 31 -2.29 -7.79 -8.22
N TYR A 32 -2.86 -6.59 -8.20
CA TYR A 32 -4.24 -6.32 -7.78
C TYR A 32 -4.98 -5.53 -8.86
N GLU A 33 -6.32 -5.55 -8.79
CA GLU A 33 -7.21 -4.79 -9.67
C GLU A 33 -7.89 -3.60 -8.96
N GLN A 34 -7.78 -3.55 -7.64
CA GLN A 34 -8.44 -2.57 -6.77
C GLN A 34 -7.46 -1.49 -6.35
N VAL A 35 -7.95 -0.26 -6.13
CA VAL A 35 -7.12 0.82 -5.59
C VAL A 35 -6.86 0.62 -4.10
N LEU A 36 -5.79 1.22 -3.56
CA LEU A 36 -5.43 1.11 -2.15
C LEU A 36 -6.57 1.48 -1.19
N ALA A 37 -7.42 2.45 -1.56
CA ALA A 37 -8.55 2.93 -0.77
C ALA A 37 -9.74 1.94 -0.69
N GLU A 38 -9.74 0.86 -1.47
CA GLU A 38 -10.75 -0.20 -1.40
C GLU A 38 -10.40 -1.28 -0.39
N PHE A 39 -9.13 -1.37 0.02
CA PHE A 39 -8.71 -2.25 1.10
C PHE A 39 -9.04 -1.62 2.45
N ASP A 40 -9.46 -2.45 3.41
CA ASP A 40 -9.57 -2.04 4.80
C ASP A 40 -8.18 -1.76 5.39
N ASP A 41 -8.11 -0.97 6.47
CA ASP A 41 -6.83 -0.56 7.04
C ASP A 41 -5.97 -1.74 7.51
N SER A 42 -6.57 -2.87 7.93
CA SER A 42 -5.84 -4.07 8.37
C SER A 42 -5.19 -4.83 7.22
N LYS A 43 -5.60 -4.57 5.98
CA LYS A 43 -4.92 -5.06 4.78
C LYS A 43 -4.04 -4.00 4.13
N ARG A 44 -4.51 -2.74 4.09
CA ARG A 44 -3.83 -1.62 3.46
C ARG A 44 -2.45 -1.33 4.07
N TRP A 45 -2.28 -1.54 5.39
CA TRP A 45 -0.97 -1.32 6.02
C TRP A 45 0.12 -2.29 5.52
N GLU A 46 -0.25 -3.47 5.01
CA GLU A 46 0.72 -4.46 4.50
C GLU A 46 1.56 -3.91 3.35
N PHE A 47 0.99 -3.02 2.52
CA PHE A 47 1.72 -2.38 1.42
C PHE A 47 2.85 -1.45 1.89
N TRP A 48 2.80 -0.97 3.13
CA TRP A 48 3.79 -0.08 3.72
C TRP A 48 4.74 -0.79 4.69
N LYS A 49 4.45 -2.06 5.00
CA LYS A 49 5.13 -2.85 6.03
C LYS A 49 6.65 -2.88 5.85
N ASP A 50 7.12 -3.11 4.63
CA ASP A 50 8.55 -3.22 4.32
C ASP A 50 9.34 -1.97 4.73
N ALA A 51 8.76 -0.78 4.54
CA ALA A 51 9.39 0.48 4.90
C ALA A 51 9.48 0.64 6.43
N TYR A 52 8.39 0.34 7.14
CA TYR A 52 8.36 0.37 8.60
C TYR A 52 9.33 -0.63 9.23
N GLU A 53 9.37 -1.85 8.72
CA GLU A 53 10.32 -2.86 9.20
C GLU A 53 11.77 -2.46 8.92
N SER A 54 12.05 -1.87 7.76
CA SER A 54 13.39 -1.40 7.42
C SER A 54 13.83 -0.28 8.36
N PHE A 55 12.92 0.65 8.67
CA PHE A 55 13.18 1.69 9.67
C PHE A 55 13.39 1.11 11.06
N ALA A 56 12.54 0.19 11.52
CA ALA A 56 12.67 -0.45 12.82
C ALA A 56 13.99 -1.21 12.98
N ARG A 57 14.42 -1.93 11.93
CA ARG A 57 15.73 -2.60 11.89
C ARG A 57 16.88 -1.60 12.00
N TRP A 58 16.82 -0.49 11.27
CA TRP A 58 17.85 0.55 11.38
C TRP A 58 17.88 1.17 12.79
N TYR A 59 16.72 1.52 13.34
CA TYR A 59 16.60 2.15 14.65
C TYR A 59 17.08 1.27 15.80
N SER A 60 16.79 -0.04 15.73
CA SER A 60 17.18 -1.00 16.78
C SER A 60 18.68 -1.33 16.79
N ASN A 61 19.39 -1.05 15.69
CA ASN A 61 20.84 -1.27 15.57
C ASN A 61 21.64 0.03 15.76
N ARG A 62 21.02 1.07 16.31
CA ARG A 62 21.64 2.35 16.62
C ARG A 62 22.00 2.43 18.10
#